data_AF-A0A4Y9MM01-F1
#
_entry.id   AF-A0A4Y9MM01-F1
#
_cell.length_a   1.000
_cell.length_b   1.000
_cell.length_c   1.000
_cell.angle_alpha   90.00
_cell.angle_beta   90.00
_cell.angle_gamma   90.00
#
_symmetry.space_group_name_H-M   'P 1'
#
loop_
_entity.id
_entity.type
_entity.pdbx_description
1 polymer ?
#
loop_
_entity_poly.entity_id
_entity_poly.type
_entity_poly.pdbx_seq_one_letter_code
_entity_poly.pdbx_strand_id
1 'polypeptide(L)' 'MLVEELRRLDRPQPFRYVHLPPHGDPLLWVADASAWSHSAGGAWRARIADITAAEDVSAP' A
#
# COMPACT_ATOMS: atom_id res chain seq x y z
N MET A 1 10.44 2.11 -14.98
CA MET A 1 10.10 0.90 -14.20
C MET A 1 10.80 0.95 -12.84
N LEU A 2 10.22 0.42 -11.75
CA LEU A 2 10.81 0.47 -10.39
C LEU A 2 12.30 0.06 -10.36
N VAL A 3 12.67 -0.99 -11.09
CA VAL A 3 14.06 -1.48 -11.18
C VAL A 3 15.01 -0.42 -11.76
N GLU A 4 14.58 0.40 -12.71
CA GLU A 4 15.41 1.46 -13.31
C GLU A 4 15.63 2.62 -12.34
N GLU A 5 14.60 3.02 -11.59
CA GLU A 5 14.73 4.05 -10.55
C GLU A 5 15.64 3.58 -9.42
N LEU A 6 15.55 2.31 -9.03
CA LEU A 6 16.43 1.74 -8.01
C LEU A 6 17.90 1.68 -8.47
N ARG A 7 18.15 1.40 -9.76
CA ARG A 7 19.50 1.50 -10.34
C ARG A 7 20.01 2.95 -10.36
N ARG A 8 19.13 3.91 -10.66
CA ARG A 8 19.47 5.35 -10.67
C ARG A 8 19.90 5.86 -9.29
N LEU A 9 19.37 5.30 -8.21
CA LEU A 9 19.70 5.68 -6.83
C LEU A 9 21.03 5.09 -6.32
N ASP A 10 21.79 4.39 -7.16
CA ASP A 10 23.12 3.81 -6.89
C ASP A 10 23.21 3.11 -5.52
N ARG A 11 22.20 2.28 -5.20
CA ARG A 11 22.18 1.48 -3.98
C ARG A 11 23.05 0.22 -4.20
N PRO A 12 24.22 0.10 -3.54
CA PRO A 12 25.19 -0.95 -3.84
C PRO A 12 24.83 -2.32 -3.24
N GLN A 13 23.80 -2.40 -2.40
CA GLN A 13 23.40 -3.65 -1.75
C GLN A 13 22.24 -4.31 -2.51
N PRO A 14 22.29 -5.63 -2.76
CA PRO A 14 21.17 -6.35 -3.34
C PRO A 14 19.95 -6.24 -2.43
N PHE A 15 18.78 -5.97 -3.01
CA PHE A 15 17.53 -5.97 -2.26
C PHE A 15 17.32 -7.33 -1.61
N ARG A 16 17.25 -7.35 -0.29
CA ARG A 16 16.93 -8.56 0.45
C ARG A 16 15.42 -8.77 0.42
N TYR A 17 14.99 -9.72 -0.40
CA TYR A 17 13.62 -10.24 -0.31
C TYR A 17 13.52 -11.20 0.87
N VAL A 18 12.59 -10.94 1.78
CA VAL A 18 12.29 -11.81 2.92
C VAL A 18 10.93 -12.44 2.67
N HIS A 19 10.90 -13.76 2.49
CA HIS A 19 9.65 -14.50 2.39
C HIS A 19 9.08 -14.68 3.81
N LEU A 20 7.99 -13.98 4.10
CA LEU A 20 7.30 -14.09 5.38
C LEU A 20 6.26 -15.23 5.33
N PRO A 21 5.98 -15.90 6.46
CA PRO A 21 4.85 -16.80 6.55
C PRO A 21 3.53 -16.04 6.31
N PRO A 22 2.42 -16.72 5.97
CA PRO A 22 1.14 -16.07 5.60
C PRO A 22 0.60 -15.03 6.60
N HIS A 23 0.93 -15.15 7.88
CA HIS A 23 0.54 -14.21 8.95
C HIS A 23 1.74 -13.48 9.57
N GLY A 24 2.88 -13.47 8.87
CA GLY A 24 4.14 -12.89 9.36
C GLY A 24 4.19 -11.37 9.32
N ASP A 25 3.31 -10.73 8.54
CA ASP A 25 3.11 -9.29 8.52
C ASP A 25 1.62 -8.97 8.71
N PRO A 26 1.17 -8.73 9.95
CA PRO A 26 -0.23 -8.53 10.26
C PRO A 26 -0.82 -7.25 9.66
N LEU A 27 0.01 -6.29 9.23
CA LEU A 27 -0.45 -5.02 8.66
C LEU A 27 -0.25 -4.92 7.15
N LEU A 28 0.27 -5.97 6.50
CA LEU A 28 0.54 -6.03 5.06
C LEU A 28 -0.66 -5.58 4.22
N TRP A 29 -1.86 -5.99 4.62
CA TRP A 29 -3.09 -5.78 3.85
C TRP A 29 -3.91 -4.58 4.32
N VAL A 30 -3.48 -3.83 5.33
CA VAL A 30 -4.29 -2.74 5.88
C VAL A 30 -4.53 -1.64 4.83
N ALA A 31 -3.50 -1.31 4.05
CA ALA A 31 -3.63 -0.32 2.99
C ALA A 31 -4.62 -0.80 1.91
N ASP A 32 -4.44 -2.02 1.40
CA ASP A 32 -5.31 -2.62 0.39
C ASP A 32 -6.76 -2.79 0.89
N ALA A 33 -6.96 -3.24 2.12
CA ALA A 33 -8.28 -3.39 2.73
C ALA A 33 -9.00 -2.05 2.86
N SER A 34 -8.27 -0.98 3.20
CA SER A 34 -8.82 0.38 3.28
C SER A 34 -9.21 0.90 1.89
N ALA A 35 -8.32 0.76 0.90
CA ALA A 35 -8.58 1.17 -0.49
C ALA A 35 -9.74 0.37 -1.12
N TRP A 36 -9.81 -0.93 -0.87
CA TRP A 36 -10.90 -1.79 -1.30
C TRP A 36 -12.22 -1.38 -0.63
N SER A 37 -12.22 -1.16 0.69
CA SER A 37 -13.44 -0.77 1.44
C SER A 37 -13.98 0.57 0.97
N HIS A 38 -13.08 1.51 0.66
CA HIS A 38 -13.44 2.77 0.04
C HIS A 38 -14.13 2.52 -1.30
N SER A 39 -13.49 1.78 -2.21
CA SER A 39 -14.02 1.47 -3.55
C SER A 39 -15.33 0.67 -3.53
N ALA A 40 -15.47 -0.27 -2.60
CA ALA A 40 -16.67 -1.09 -2.41
C ALA A 40 -17.90 -0.27 -2.00
N GLY A 41 -17.70 0.86 -1.31
CA GLY A 41 -18.79 1.79 -0.98
C GLY A 41 -19.72 1.30 0.14
N GLY A 42 -20.90 1.93 0.24
CA GLY A 42 -21.97 1.55 1.16
C GLY A 42 -21.50 1.40 2.62
N ALA A 43 -21.86 0.27 3.23
CA ALA A 43 -21.50 -0.04 4.62
C ALA A 43 -19.98 -0.17 4.83
N TRP A 44 -19.22 -0.58 3.83
CA TRP A 44 -17.76 -0.70 3.94
C TRP A 44 -17.09 0.67 4.00
N ARG A 45 -17.50 1.59 3.13
CA ARG A 45 -17.04 2.98 3.16
C ARG A 45 -17.43 3.68 4.48
N ALA A 46 -18.65 3.44 4.97
CA ALA A 46 -19.10 4.01 6.24
C ALA A 46 -18.26 3.53 7.44
N ARG A 47 -17.86 2.25 7.47
CA ARG A 47 -17.04 1.68 8.56
C ARG A 47 -15.64 2.27 8.65
N ILE A 48 -15.05 2.66 7.52
CA ILE A 48 -13.69 3.19 7.49
C ILE A 48 -13.64 4.72 7.56
N ALA A 49 -14.79 5.40 7.49
CA ALA A 49 -14.88 6.86 7.37
C ALA A 49 -14.20 7.60 8.53
N ASP A 50 -14.24 7.03 9.74
CA ASP A 50 -13.67 7.65 10.94
C ASP A 50 -12.16 7.40 11.09
N ILE A 51 -11.59 6.52 10.28
CA ILE A 51 -10.18 6.10 10.37
C ILE A 51 -9.39 6.36 9.08
N THR A 52 -10.03 6.88 8.03
CA THR A 52 -9.39 7.15 6.74
C THR A 52 -9.86 8.48 6.14
N ALA A 53 -8.96 9.14 5.42
CA ALA A 53 -9.28 10.25 4.53
C ALA A 53 -8.88 9.85 3.09
N ALA A 54 -9.64 10.31 2.10
CA ALA A 54 -9.32 10.11 0.70
C ALA A 54 -9.22 11.47 0.01
N GLU A 55 -8.18 11.65 -0.79
CA GLU A 55 -7.91 12.87 -1.54
C GLU A 55 -7.57 12.52 -2.98
N ASP A 56 -8.07 13.32 -3.92
CA ASP A 56 -7.71 13.20 -5.32
C ASP A 56 -6.37 13.91 -5.54
N VAL A 57 -5.33 13.14 -5.84
CA VAL A 57 -4.03 13.70 -6.18
C VAL A 57 -4.06 14.16 -7.62
N SER A 58 -4.04 15.47 -7.83
CA SER A 58 -3.79 16.06 -9.14
C SER A 58 -2.29 15.96 -9.45
N ALA A 59 -1.93 15.58 -10.67
CA ALA A 59 -0.54 15.65 -11.11
C ALA A 59 -0.05 17.12 -11.02
N PRO A 60 1.20 17.36 -10.59
CA PRO A 60 1.80 18.69 -10.63
C PRO A 60 1.95 19.22 -12.06
#